data_AF-X1BKK0-F1
#
_entry.id   AF-X1BKK0-F1
#
_cell.length_a   1.000
_cell.length_b   1.000
_cell.length_c   1.000
_cell.angle_alpha   90.00
_cell.angle_beta   90.00
_cell.angle_gamma   90.00
#
_symmetry.space_group_name_H-M   'P 1'
#
loop_
_entity.id
_entity.type
_entity.pdbx_description
1 polymer ?
#
loop_
_entity_poly.entity_id
_entity_poly.type
_entity_poly.pdbx_seq_one_letter_code
_entity_poly.pdbx_strand_id
1 'polypeptide(L)'
;MNGINYLFSGLVSIVGPILGALLYELFQGDISLILWIDVITFIIAFIPLLITKFPVVERSMIEEKKDSFLFEFKTGVKAIRLIPGLLTLLLLSMLLNFLLMPFNVLLPYYIEVLHEGSAADFAFVMVFFQVGMVVGALITSVKKEWKHKIFTYFGSLIVVMGMLSGYAFAPKGSFLFLGMGNFVVGFLLLIGNTIYMTIIQTTIPNDKMGRVISIDQSMSSLIAPFGALISG
;
A
#
# COMPACT_ATOMS: atom_id res chain seq x y z
N MET A 1 -6.63 -16.88 -4.45
CA MET A 1 -6.32 -16.40 -3.09
C MET A 1 -5.97 -14.92 -3.05
N ASN A 2 -5.02 -14.44 -3.87
CA ASN A 2 -4.64 -13.01 -3.88
C ASN A 2 -5.80 -12.05 -4.17
N GLY A 3 -6.71 -12.38 -5.10
CA GLY A 3 -7.86 -11.53 -5.43
C GLY A 3 -8.85 -11.30 -4.27
N ILE A 4 -9.04 -12.30 -3.39
CA ILE A 4 -9.87 -12.16 -2.20
C ILE A 4 -9.19 -11.22 -1.20
N ASN A 5 -7.88 -11.40 -0.96
CA ASN A 5 -7.13 -10.49 -0.09
C ASN A 5 -7.12 -9.05 -0.63
N TYR A 6 -6.96 -8.84 -1.94
CA TYR A 6 -7.04 -7.50 -2.54
C TYR A 6 -8.44 -6.89 -2.42
N LEU A 7 -9.50 -7.69 -2.58
CA LEU A 7 -10.88 -7.24 -2.35
C LEU A 7 -11.09 -6.86 -0.88
N PHE A 8 -10.65 -7.68 0.06
CA PHE A 8 -10.76 -7.38 1.49
C PHE A 8 -9.93 -6.15 1.88
N SER A 9 -8.67 -6.06 1.46
CA SER A 9 -7.82 -4.91 1.72
C SER A 9 -8.38 -3.63 1.11
N GLY A 10 -8.93 -3.69 -0.11
CA GLY A 10 -9.62 -2.56 -0.74
C GLY A 10 -10.90 -2.16 -0.02
N LEU A 11 -11.72 -3.13 0.39
CA LEU A 11 -12.93 -2.85 1.18
C LEU A 11 -12.57 -2.21 2.53
N VAL A 12 -11.56 -2.73 3.23
CA VAL A 12 -11.10 -2.17 4.51
C VAL A 12 -10.55 -0.75 4.32
N SER A 13 -9.79 -0.47 3.26
CA SER A 13 -9.22 0.87 3.03
C SER A 13 -10.28 1.93 2.69
N ILE A 14 -11.44 1.51 2.16
CA ILE A 14 -12.54 2.42 1.81
C ILE A 14 -13.51 2.55 2.99
N VAL A 15 -13.97 1.41 3.52
CA VAL A 15 -15.00 1.35 4.55
C VAL A 15 -14.44 1.76 5.91
N GLY A 16 -13.17 1.44 6.19
CA GLY A 16 -12.51 1.76 7.47
C GLY A 16 -12.55 3.25 7.82
N PRO A 17 -12.02 4.16 6.97
CA PRO A 17 -12.06 5.59 7.23
C PRO A 17 -13.49 6.15 7.35
N ILE A 18 -14.42 5.66 6.53
CA ILE A 18 -15.83 6.11 6.54
C ILE A 18 -16.50 5.74 7.87
N LEU A 19 -16.36 4.48 8.29
CA LEU A 19 -16.88 4.03 9.58
C LEU A 19 -16.18 4.75 10.74
N GLY A 20 -14.86 4.98 10.64
CA GLY A 20 -14.10 5.72 11.64
C GLY A 20 -14.63 7.16 11.83
N ALA A 21 -14.89 7.87 10.75
CA ALA A 21 -15.46 9.22 10.79
C ALA A 21 -16.89 9.23 11.36
N LEU A 22 -17.74 8.29 10.94
CA LEU A 22 -19.10 8.15 11.46
C LEU A 22 -19.12 7.84 12.96
N LEU A 23 -18.26 6.92 13.41
CA LEU A 23 -18.14 6.58 14.84
C LEU A 23 -17.62 7.79 15.64
N TYR A 24 -16.65 8.53 15.09
CA TYR A 24 -16.14 9.74 15.72
C TYR A 24 -17.23 10.80 15.90
N GLU A 25 -18.07 11.03 14.90
CA GLU A 25 -19.19 11.98 14.99
C GLU A 25 -20.28 11.47 15.95
N LEU A 26 -20.64 10.19 15.89
CA LEU A 26 -21.69 9.58 16.71
C LEU A 26 -21.33 9.54 18.20
N PHE A 27 -20.05 9.35 18.52
CA PHE A 27 -19.53 9.41 19.89
C PHE A 27 -19.04 10.80 20.30
N GLN A 28 -19.41 11.86 19.56
CA GLN A 28 -19.07 13.26 19.88
C GLN A 28 -17.57 13.50 20.09
N GLY A 29 -16.73 12.78 19.35
CA GLY A 29 -15.28 12.87 19.41
C GLY A 29 -14.61 12.09 20.56
N ASP A 30 -15.34 11.29 21.33
CA ASP A 30 -14.74 10.43 22.37
C ASP A 30 -14.04 9.22 21.77
N ILE A 31 -12.72 9.37 21.58
CA ILE A 31 -11.82 8.34 21.03
C ILE A 31 -11.81 7.07 21.91
N SER A 32 -12.06 7.18 23.22
CA SER A 32 -12.00 6.06 24.14
C SER A 32 -13.07 5.00 23.80
N LEU A 33 -14.28 5.43 23.46
CA LEU A 33 -15.37 4.54 23.04
C LEU A 33 -15.08 3.86 21.69
N ILE A 34 -14.42 4.57 20.77
CA ILE A 34 -14.00 4.01 19.48
C ILE A 34 -12.96 2.92 19.67
N LEU A 35 -12.01 3.10 20.60
CA LEU A 35 -10.99 2.09 20.93
C LEU A 35 -11.61 0.82 21.56
N TRP A 36 -12.70 0.94 22.32
CA TRP A 36 -13.40 -0.23 22.86
C TRP A 36 -14.00 -1.12 21.76
N ILE A 37 -14.40 -0.54 20.62
CA ILE A 37 -14.88 -1.32 19.47
C ILE A 37 -13.77 -2.21 18.93
N ASP A 38 -12.53 -1.71 18.83
CA ASP A 38 -11.37 -2.50 18.40
C ASP A 38 -11.15 -3.71 19.32
N VAL A 39 -11.18 -3.49 20.64
CA VAL A 39 -11.07 -4.56 21.65
C VAL A 39 -12.15 -5.63 21.46
N ILE A 40 -13.40 -5.23 21.24
CA ILE A 40 -14.51 -6.16 21.03
C ILE A 40 -14.30 -6.96 19.73
N THR A 41 -13.89 -6.31 18.64
CA THR A 41 -13.63 -7.00 17.37
C THR A 41 -12.48 -7.99 17.47
N PHE A 42 -11.43 -7.68 18.25
CA PHE A 42 -10.34 -8.60 18.55
C PHE A 42 -10.83 -9.84 19.30
N ILE A 43 -11.70 -9.67 20.29
CA ILE A 43 -12.29 -10.79 21.04
C ILE A 43 -13.11 -11.70 20.10
N ILE A 44 -13.92 -11.10 19.21
CA ILE A 44 -14.70 -11.84 18.22
C ILE A 44 -13.77 -12.63 17.28
N ALA A 45 -12.68 -12.02 16.82
CA ALA A 45 -11.68 -12.68 15.96
C ALA A 45 -10.93 -13.83 16.67
N PHE A 46 -10.85 -13.80 18.00
CA PHE A 46 -10.23 -14.85 18.80
C PHE A 46 -11.03 -16.16 18.81
N ILE A 47 -12.36 -16.08 18.69
CA ILE A 47 -13.26 -17.24 18.69
C ILE A 47 -12.96 -18.22 17.54
N PRO A 48 -12.94 -17.81 16.26
CA PRO A 48 -12.59 -18.71 15.16
C PRO A 48 -11.14 -19.18 15.24
N LEU A 49 -10.23 -18.38 15.81
CA LEU A 49 -8.83 -18.78 16.00
C LEU A 49 -8.71 -19.98 16.96
N LEU A 50 -9.49 -19.99 18.04
CA LEU A 50 -9.52 -21.10 19.00
C LEU A 50 -10.09 -22.40 18.39
N ILE A 51 -11.01 -22.29 17.43
CA ILE A 51 -11.65 -23.43 16.77
C ILE A 51 -10.77 -23.96 15.62
N THR A 52 -9.94 -23.11 15.02
CA THR A 52 -9.12 -23.48 13.86
C THR A 52 -7.91 -24.30 14.29
N LYS A 53 -7.90 -25.60 13.94
CA LYS A 53 -6.70 -26.42 14.02
C LYS A 53 -5.79 -26.11 12.84
N PHE A 54 -4.69 -25.43 13.10
CA PHE A 54 -3.62 -25.29 12.11
C PHE A 54 -3.00 -26.66 11.85
N PRO A 55 -2.88 -27.10 10.59
CA PRO A 55 -2.07 -28.28 10.29
C PRO A 55 -0.65 -27.97 10.74
N VAL A 56 -0.11 -28.82 11.61
CA VAL A 56 1.31 -28.77 11.97
C VAL A 56 2.07 -29.02 10.67
N VAL A 57 2.63 -27.97 10.10
CA VAL A 57 3.62 -28.11 9.02
C VAL A 57 4.77 -28.84 9.69
N GLU A 58 4.98 -30.11 9.34
CA GLU A 58 6.20 -30.82 9.69
C GLU A 58 7.35 -29.94 9.23
N ARG A 59 7.97 -29.22 10.17
CA ARG A 59 9.32 -28.72 10.00
C ARG A 59 10.13 -30.00 9.82
N SER A 60 10.37 -30.38 8.57
CA SER A 60 11.49 -31.25 8.25
C SER A 60 12.65 -30.74 9.08
N MET A 61 13.25 -31.61 9.88
CA MET A 61 14.40 -31.32 10.74
C MET A 61 15.59 -30.88 9.88
N ILE A 62 15.49 -29.70 9.30
CA ILE A 62 16.60 -28.89 8.86
C ILE A 62 17.12 -28.37 10.19
N GLU A 63 18.28 -28.87 10.59
CA GLU A 63 19.06 -28.28 11.67
C GLU A 63 18.89 -26.76 11.59
N GLU A 64 18.25 -26.16 12.60
CA GLU A 64 18.28 -24.72 12.79
C GLU A 64 19.75 -24.39 13.10
N LYS A 65 20.58 -24.31 12.04
CA LYS A 65 21.70 -23.42 12.07
C LYS A 65 21.08 -22.08 12.43
N LYS A 66 21.46 -21.55 13.59
CA LYS A 66 21.33 -20.15 13.94
C LYS A 66 22.16 -19.35 12.93
N ASP A 67 21.73 -19.38 11.68
CA ASP A 67 22.25 -18.51 10.66
C ASP A 67 21.85 -17.12 11.14
N SER A 68 22.87 -16.29 11.42
CA SER A 68 22.66 -14.92 11.87
C SER A 68 21.69 -14.22 10.93
N PHE A 69 20.85 -13.31 11.44
CA PHE A 69 19.99 -12.46 10.63
C PHE A 69 20.73 -11.86 9.41
N LEU A 70 22.00 -11.50 9.59
CA LEU A 70 22.89 -11.01 8.52
C LEU A 70 23.16 -12.04 7.43
N PHE A 71 23.31 -13.32 7.78
CA PHE A 71 23.50 -14.42 6.83
C PHE A 71 22.22 -14.68 6.03
N GLU A 72 21.07 -14.71 6.67
CA GLU A 72 19.77 -14.87 5.99
C GLU A 72 19.49 -13.68 5.06
N PHE A 73 19.72 -12.45 5.53
CA PHE A 73 19.58 -11.23 4.74
C PHE A 73 20.49 -11.25 3.51
N LYS A 74 21.79 -11.56 3.70
CA LYS A 74 22.76 -11.64 2.60
C LYS A 74 22.39 -12.73 1.59
N THR A 75 21.87 -13.85 2.07
CA THR A 75 21.43 -14.97 1.23
C THR A 75 20.21 -14.60 0.41
N GLY A 76 19.23 -13.90 1.00
CA GLY A 76 18.06 -13.44 0.27
C GLY A 76 18.36 -12.31 -0.72
N VAL A 77 19.24 -11.36 -0.38
CA VAL A 77 19.74 -10.36 -1.34
C VAL A 77 20.49 -11.02 -2.50
N LYS A 78 21.27 -12.07 -2.24
CA LYS A 78 21.93 -12.86 -3.29
C LYS A 78 20.92 -13.59 -4.17
N ALA A 79 19.85 -14.14 -3.60
CA ALA A 79 18.77 -14.78 -4.35
C ALA A 79 18.05 -13.79 -5.27
N ILE A 80 17.82 -12.56 -4.80
CA ILE A 80 17.23 -11.48 -5.61
C ILE A 80 18.15 -11.07 -6.77
N ARG A 81 19.46 -10.94 -6.52
CA ARG A 81 20.45 -10.58 -7.55
C ARG A 81 20.61 -11.62 -8.67
N LEU A 82 20.30 -12.88 -8.39
CA LEU A 82 20.35 -13.96 -9.39
C LEU A 82 19.19 -13.87 -10.40
N ILE A 83 18.14 -13.12 -10.08
CA ILE A 83 16.98 -12.93 -10.96
C ILE A 83 17.16 -11.62 -11.74
N PRO A 84 17.34 -11.67 -13.07
CA PRO A 84 17.60 -10.48 -13.87
C PRO A 84 16.41 -9.50 -13.78
N GLY A 85 16.72 -8.24 -13.46
CA GLY A 85 15.72 -7.16 -13.38
C GLY A 85 14.94 -7.06 -12.06
N LEU A 86 14.97 -8.08 -11.19
CA LEU A 86 14.22 -8.06 -9.92
C LEU A 86 14.78 -7.02 -8.93
N LEU A 87 16.11 -6.90 -8.85
CA LEU A 87 16.74 -5.88 -8.00
C LEU A 87 16.36 -4.46 -8.45
N THR A 88 16.33 -4.21 -9.76
CA THR A 88 15.92 -2.92 -10.33
C THR A 88 14.47 -2.62 -10.02
N LEU A 89 13.58 -3.63 -10.14
CA LEU A 89 12.17 -3.53 -9.81
C LEU A 89 11.96 -3.17 -8.33
N LEU A 90 12.70 -3.83 -7.43
CA LEU A 90 12.66 -3.58 -5.99
C LEU A 90 13.15 -2.18 -5.64
N LEU A 91 14.31 -1.77 -6.17
CA LEU A 91 14.86 -0.43 -5.94
C LEU A 91 13.91 0.67 -6.46
N LEU A 92 13.22 0.42 -7.56
CA LEU A 92 12.23 1.35 -8.08
C LEU A 92 11.00 1.43 -7.17
N SER A 93 10.47 0.29 -6.72
CA SER A 93 9.36 0.24 -5.76
C SER A 93 9.70 0.97 -4.45
N MET A 94 10.93 0.77 -3.97
CA MET A 94 11.52 1.47 -2.83
C MET A 94 11.55 2.98 -3.04
N LEU A 95 12.05 3.43 -4.19
CA LEU A 95 12.10 4.86 -4.55
C LEU A 95 10.69 5.47 -4.64
N LEU A 96 9.70 4.73 -5.13
CA LEU A 96 8.32 5.22 -5.16
C LEU A 96 7.72 5.37 -3.78
N ASN A 97 7.88 4.37 -2.92
CA ASN A 97 7.41 4.48 -1.54
C ASN A 97 8.07 5.67 -0.83
N PHE A 98 9.37 5.87 -1.07
CA PHE A 98 10.09 7.05 -0.58
C PHE A 98 9.47 8.36 -1.08
N LEU A 99 9.22 8.48 -2.39
CA LEU A 99 8.69 9.71 -3.00
C LEU A 99 7.23 9.98 -2.64
N LEU A 100 6.43 8.96 -2.37
CA LEU A 100 5.02 9.10 -1.95
C LEU A 100 4.87 9.45 -0.47
N MET A 101 5.88 9.17 0.35
CA MET A 101 5.82 9.39 1.80
C MET A 101 5.63 10.87 2.16
N PRO A 102 6.41 11.83 1.62
CA PRO A 102 6.18 13.25 1.88
C PRO A 102 4.78 13.69 1.49
N PHE A 103 4.25 13.23 0.36
CA PHE A 103 2.88 13.58 -0.05
C PHE A 103 1.85 13.08 0.94
N ASN A 104 1.95 11.86 1.45
CA ASN A 104 1.01 11.37 2.47
C ASN A 104 1.04 12.20 3.75
N VAL A 105 2.21 12.68 4.17
CA VAL A 105 2.37 13.48 5.39
C VAL A 105 1.93 14.92 5.18
N LEU A 106 2.27 15.53 4.04
CA LEU A 106 2.05 16.95 3.75
C LEU A 106 0.69 17.25 3.13
N LEU A 107 0.00 16.27 2.53
CA LEU A 107 -1.30 16.50 1.89
C LEU A 107 -2.37 17.11 2.81
N PRO A 108 -2.58 16.66 4.08
CA PRO A 108 -3.54 17.32 4.96
C PRO A 108 -3.15 18.78 5.24
N TYR A 109 -1.87 19.05 5.49
CA TYR A 109 -1.36 20.41 5.70
C TYR A 109 -1.52 21.30 4.46
N TYR A 110 -1.28 20.74 3.28
CA TYR A 110 -1.43 21.44 2.00
C TYR A 110 -2.89 21.85 1.72
N ILE A 111 -3.86 21.02 2.12
CA ILE A 111 -5.28 21.34 1.99
C ILE A 111 -5.70 22.39 3.03
N GLU A 112 -5.28 22.23 4.29
CA GLU A 112 -5.66 23.15 5.37
C GLU A 112 -5.02 24.53 5.22
N VAL A 113 -3.70 24.60 5.00
CA VAL A 113 -2.95 25.86 5.06
C VAL A 113 -2.87 26.58 3.71
N LEU A 114 -2.61 25.85 2.61
CA LEU A 114 -2.45 26.50 1.29
C LEU A 114 -3.79 26.72 0.58
N HIS A 115 -4.77 25.85 0.81
CA HIS A 115 -6.08 25.91 0.15
C HIS A 115 -7.19 26.43 1.08
N GLU A 116 -6.87 26.73 2.33
CA GLU A 116 -7.84 27.19 3.36
C GLU A 116 -9.03 26.21 3.48
N GLY A 117 -8.76 24.92 3.26
CA GLY A 117 -9.74 23.85 3.25
C GLY A 117 -10.01 23.28 4.63
N SER A 118 -11.18 22.69 4.78
CA SER A 118 -11.60 21.99 5.99
C SER A 118 -11.22 20.51 5.96
N ALA A 119 -11.38 19.82 7.11
CA ALA A 119 -11.26 18.37 7.17
C ALA A 119 -12.23 17.65 6.19
N ALA A 120 -13.39 18.25 5.90
CA ALA A 120 -14.34 17.72 4.92
C ALA A 120 -13.79 17.82 3.49
N ASP A 121 -13.04 18.88 3.15
CA ASP A 121 -12.42 19.04 1.84
C ASP A 121 -11.27 18.05 1.63
N PHE A 122 -10.48 17.80 2.68
CA PHE A 122 -9.48 16.73 2.68
C PHE A 122 -10.14 15.36 2.46
N ALA A 123 -11.22 15.06 3.20
CA ALA A 123 -11.97 13.83 3.04
C ALA A 123 -12.53 13.70 1.62
N PHE A 124 -13.06 14.78 1.05
CA PHE A 124 -13.54 14.83 -0.33
C PHE A 124 -12.44 14.45 -1.33
N VAL A 125 -11.25 15.05 -1.23
CA VAL A 125 -10.10 14.72 -2.10
C VAL A 125 -9.64 13.27 -1.91
N MET A 126 -9.69 12.75 -0.69
CA MET A 126 -9.35 11.35 -0.39
C MET A 126 -10.38 10.35 -0.94
N VAL A 127 -11.67 10.69 -0.97
CA VAL A 127 -12.70 9.84 -1.60
C VAL A 127 -12.35 9.61 -3.06
N PHE A 128 -11.95 10.64 -3.82
CA PHE A 128 -11.55 10.48 -5.21
C PHE A 128 -10.38 9.51 -5.39
N PHE A 129 -9.37 9.58 -4.52
CA PHE A 129 -8.26 8.62 -4.52
C PHE A 129 -8.74 7.19 -4.33
N GLN A 130 -9.61 6.97 -3.34
CA GLN A 130 -10.19 5.65 -3.06
C GLN A 130 -11.05 5.14 -4.23
N VAL A 131 -11.86 6.00 -4.86
CA VAL A 131 -12.62 5.62 -6.07
C VAL A 131 -11.65 5.25 -7.19
N GLY A 132 -10.56 5.99 -7.37
CA GLY A 132 -9.51 5.68 -8.33
C GLY A 132 -8.94 4.28 -8.10
N MET A 133 -8.62 3.94 -6.86
CA MET A 133 -8.18 2.59 -6.49
C MET A 133 -9.25 1.55 -6.84
N VAL A 134 -10.51 1.71 -6.44
CA VAL A 134 -11.58 0.74 -6.77
C VAL A 134 -11.67 0.49 -8.27
N VAL A 135 -11.69 1.55 -9.06
CA VAL A 135 -11.77 1.47 -10.52
C VAL A 135 -10.54 0.74 -11.07
N GLY A 136 -9.35 1.03 -10.53
CA GLY A 136 -8.13 0.30 -10.87
C GLY A 136 -8.25 -1.20 -10.57
N ALA A 137 -8.86 -1.57 -9.44
CA ALA A 137 -8.99 -2.94 -8.97
C ALA A 137 -9.94 -3.74 -9.86
N LEU A 138 -11.05 -3.12 -10.24
CA LEU A 138 -12.01 -3.70 -11.18
C LEU A 138 -11.35 -3.95 -12.53
N ILE A 139 -10.60 -2.97 -13.06
CA ILE A 139 -9.91 -3.13 -14.35
C ILE A 139 -8.87 -4.24 -14.29
N THR A 140 -8.04 -4.28 -13.24
CA THR A 140 -7.02 -5.34 -13.09
C THR A 140 -7.64 -6.71 -12.84
N SER A 141 -8.82 -6.79 -12.23
CA SER A 141 -9.55 -8.06 -12.03
C SER A 141 -10.11 -8.63 -13.34
N VAL A 142 -10.58 -7.78 -14.25
CA VAL A 142 -11.08 -8.21 -15.56
C VAL A 142 -9.94 -8.49 -16.54
N LYS A 143 -8.87 -7.68 -16.48
CA LYS A 143 -7.74 -7.78 -17.39
C LYS A 143 -6.69 -8.79 -16.91
N LYS A 144 -6.83 -10.03 -17.37
CA LYS A 144 -5.96 -11.18 -17.00
C LYS A 144 -4.52 -11.07 -17.51
N GLU A 145 -4.28 -10.43 -18.65
CA GLU A 145 -2.96 -10.35 -19.26
C GLU A 145 -2.53 -8.91 -19.59
N TRP A 146 -1.32 -8.57 -19.15
CA TRP A 146 -0.66 -7.29 -19.44
C TRP A 146 0.54 -7.55 -20.36
N LYS A 147 0.41 -7.18 -21.63
CA LYS A 147 1.45 -7.41 -22.66
C LYS A 147 2.76 -6.66 -22.38
N HIS A 148 2.69 -5.45 -21.84
CA HIS A 148 3.87 -4.62 -21.53
C HIS A 148 3.91 -4.26 -20.04
N LYS A 149 4.09 -5.26 -19.17
CA LYS A 149 4.07 -5.11 -17.70
C LYS A 149 5.03 -4.00 -17.24
N ILE A 150 6.28 -4.05 -17.67
CA ILE A 150 7.32 -3.08 -17.29
C ILE A 150 6.97 -1.68 -17.79
N PHE A 151 6.62 -1.52 -19.07
CA PHE A 151 6.27 -0.20 -19.63
C PHE A 151 5.04 0.42 -18.95
N THR A 152 4.03 -0.40 -18.64
CA THR A 152 2.82 0.07 -17.95
C THR A 152 3.14 0.49 -16.53
N TYR A 153 3.99 -0.28 -15.83
CA TYR A 153 4.48 0.09 -14.51
C TYR A 153 5.20 1.43 -14.59
N PHE A 154 6.28 1.56 -15.38
CA PHE A 154 7.02 2.82 -15.51
C PHE A 154 6.17 4.01 -15.97
N GLY A 155 5.28 3.80 -16.94
CA GLY A 155 4.35 4.83 -17.41
C GLY A 155 3.41 5.31 -16.32
N SER A 156 2.90 4.39 -15.48
CA SER A 156 2.07 4.76 -14.32
C SER A 156 2.82 5.65 -13.34
N LEU A 157 4.13 5.41 -13.15
CA LEU A 157 4.95 6.18 -12.20
C LEU A 157 5.22 7.59 -12.67
N ILE A 158 5.57 7.74 -13.95
CA ILE A 158 5.84 9.05 -14.53
C ILE A 158 4.58 9.92 -14.44
N VAL A 159 3.41 9.33 -14.73
CA VAL A 159 2.14 10.06 -14.64
C VAL A 159 1.79 10.39 -13.18
N VAL A 160 2.00 9.48 -12.23
CA VAL A 160 1.78 9.76 -10.80
C VAL A 160 2.68 10.90 -10.33
N MET A 161 3.98 10.83 -10.61
CA MET A 161 4.93 11.90 -10.23
C MET A 161 4.60 13.23 -10.93
N GLY A 162 4.21 13.19 -12.20
CA GLY A 162 3.78 14.37 -12.94
C GLY A 162 2.52 15.00 -12.35
N MET A 163 1.52 14.19 -11.98
CA MET A 163 0.29 14.66 -11.33
C MET A 163 0.57 15.29 -9.97
N LEU A 164 1.39 14.64 -9.15
CA LEU A 164 1.79 15.15 -7.84
C LEU A 164 2.59 16.46 -7.95
N SER A 165 3.47 16.58 -8.94
CA SER A 165 4.18 17.83 -9.24
C SER A 165 3.21 18.94 -9.70
N GLY A 166 2.14 18.55 -10.41
CA GLY A 166 1.08 19.43 -10.87
C GLY A 166 0.28 20.09 -9.74
N TYR A 167 0.29 19.54 -8.53
CA TYR A 167 -0.37 20.15 -7.38
C TYR A 167 0.25 21.51 -7.04
N ALA A 168 1.53 21.75 -7.32
CA ALA A 168 2.14 23.05 -7.13
C ALA A 168 1.45 24.19 -7.92
N PHE A 169 0.72 23.86 -9.00
CA PHE A 169 0.02 24.82 -9.86
C PHE A 169 -1.49 24.87 -9.60
N ALA A 170 -2.01 24.14 -8.61
CA ALA A 170 -3.43 24.14 -8.31
C ALA A 170 -3.88 25.51 -7.76
N PRO A 171 -4.97 26.10 -8.30
CA PRO A 171 -5.55 27.32 -7.73
C PRO A 171 -6.08 27.07 -6.32
N LYS A 172 -5.94 28.07 -5.44
CA LYS A 172 -6.50 28.02 -4.08
C LYS A 172 -8.00 27.69 -4.11
N GLY A 173 -8.43 26.80 -3.22
CA GLY A 173 -9.84 26.34 -3.11
C GLY A 173 -10.31 25.39 -4.22
N SER A 174 -9.45 24.99 -5.17
CA SER A 174 -9.83 24.09 -6.26
C SER A 174 -9.81 22.60 -5.85
N PHE A 175 -10.62 22.22 -4.86
CA PHE A 175 -10.65 20.85 -4.32
C PHE A 175 -11.08 19.79 -5.35
N LEU A 176 -11.90 20.16 -6.33
CA LEU A 176 -12.31 19.25 -7.40
C LEU A 176 -11.16 18.90 -8.36
N PHE A 177 -10.26 19.86 -8.63
CA PHE A 177 -9.04 19.62 -9.40
C PHE A 177 -8.09 18.69 -8.65
N LEU A 178 -7.87 18.96 -7.35
CA LEU A 178 -7.07 18.10 -6.47
C LEU A 178 -7.68 16.69 -6.38
N GLY A 179 -9.00 16.57 -6.24
CA GLY A 179 -9.73 15.31 -6.24
C GLY A 179 -9.53 14.53 -7.54
N MET A 180 -9.74 15.15 -8.71
CA MET A 180 -9.50 14.49 -10.00
C MET A 180 -8.05 14.04 -10.19
N GLY A 181 -7.08 14.86 -9.76
CA GLY A 181 -5.67 14.46 -9.72
C GLY A 181 -5.45 13.23 -8.84
N ASN A 182 -6.04 13.23 -7.64
CA ASN A 182 -5.90 12.14 -6.69
C ASN A 182 -6.58 10.86 -7.15
N PHE A 183 -7.68 10.96 -7.90
CA PHE A 183 -8.30 9.82 -8.59
C PHE A 183 -7.33 9.16 -9.58
N VAL A 184 -6.66 9.95 -10.43
CA VAL A 184 -5.68 9.42 -11.39
C VAL A 184 -4.51 8.77 -10.66
N VAL A 185 -4.03 9.39 -9.58
CA VAL A 185 -2.96 8.84 -8.74
C VAL A 185 -3.36 7.50 -8.14
N GLY A 186 -4.52 7.42 -7.46
CA GLY A 186 -5.00 6.17 -6.85
C GLY A 186 -5.24 5.06 -7.88
N PHE A 187 -5.82 5.41 -9.03
CA PHE A 187 -6.03 4.49 -10.15
C PHE A 187 -4.73 3.88 -10.68
N LEU A 188 -3.74 4.72 -10.97
CA LEU A 188 -2.46 4.30 -11.52
C LEU A 188 -1.60 3.56 -10.48
N LEU A 189 -1.63 3.97 -9.22
CA LEU A 189 -0.92 3.29 -8.14
C LEU A 189 -1.41 1.85 -7.97
N LEU A 190 -2.73 1.62 -8.00
CA LEU A 190 -3.23 0.26 -7.85
C LEU A 190 -2.91 -0.63 -9.06
N ILE A 191 -3.01 -0.08 -10.28
CA ILE A 191 -2.59 -0.80 -11.49
C ILE A 191 -1.10 -1.14 -11.41
N GLY A 192 -0.26 -0.16 -11.05
CA GLY A 192 1.18 -0.34 -10.89
C GLY A 192 1.51 -1.41 -9.85
N ASN A 193 0.87 -1.37 -8.68
CA ASN A 193 1.06 -2.36 -7.61
C ASN A 193 0.61 -3.77 -8.04
N THR A 194 -0.52 -3.88 -8.74
CA THR A 194 -1.01 -5.17 -9.24
C THR A 194 -0.04 -5.77 -10.25
N ILE A 195 0.50 -4.96 -11.16
CA ILE A 195 1.49 -5.39 -12.15
C ILE A 195 2.79 -5.78 -11.46
N TYR A 196 3.27 -4.98 -10.49
CA TYR A 196 4.45 -5.27 -9.69
C TYR A 196 4.35 -6.64 -9.01
N MET A 197 3.25 -6.89 -8.31
CA MET A 197 3.00 -8.16 -7.63
C MET A 197 2.84 -9.32 -8.61
N THR A 198 2.25 -9.08 -9.78
CA THR A 198 2.19 -10.08 -10.85
C THR A 198 3.58 -10.42 -11.38
N ILE A 199 4.47 -9.43 -11.59
CA ILE A 199 5.86 -9.67 -12.02
C ILE A 199 6.58 -10.53 -10.99
N ILE A 200 6.51 -10.17 -9.70
CA ILE A 200 7.09 -10.96 -8.61
C ILE A 200 6.57 -12.40 -8.64
N GLN A 201 5.25 -12.60 -8.70
CA GLN A 201 4.63 -13.92 -8.71
C GLN A 201 4.97 -14.76 -9.95
N THR A 202 5.17 -14.13 -11.11
CA THR A 202 5.50 -14.88 -12.35
C THR A 202 7.00 -15.14 -12.53
N THR A 203 7.86 -14.35 -11.89
CA THR A 203 9.32 -14.42 -12.10
C THR A 203 10.00 -15.24 -11.01
N ILE A 204 9.42 -15.27 -9.81
CA ILE A 204 10.06 -15.88 -8.64
C ILE A 204 9.52 -17.30 -8.42
N PRO A 205 10.39 -18.30 -8.31
CA PRO A 205 10.02 -19.66 -7.93
C PRO A 205 9.29 -19.71 -6.58
N ASN A 206 8.28 -20.58 -6.44
CA ASN A 206 7.46 -20.70 -5.22
C ASN A 206 8.30 -20.97 -3.95
N ASP A 207 9.41 -21.70 -4.06
CA ASP A 207 10.33 -22.01 -2.95
C ASP A 207 11.09 -20.79 -2.42
N LYS A 208 11.16 -19.70 -3.20
CA LYS A 208 11.87 -18.46 -2.84
C LYS A 208 10.94 -17.26 -2.66
N MET A 209 9.66 -17.42 -2.97
CA MET A 209 8.66 -16.35 -2.97
C MET A 209 8.50 -15.71 -1.58
N GLY A 210 8.38 -16.51 -0.52
CA GLY A 210 8.26 -15.99 0.85
C GLY A 210 9.47 -15.13 1.25
N ARG A 211 10.69 -15.58 0.92
CA ARG A 211 11.92 -14.84 1.24
C ARG A 211 12.03 -13.52 0.50
N VAL A 212 11.68 -13.48 -0.78
CA VAL A 212 11.73 -12.24 -1.55
C VAL A 212 10.68 -11.24 -1.06
N ILE A 213 9.46 -11.69 -0.79
CA ILE A 213 8.40 -10.83 -0.25
C ILE A 213 8.79 -10.27 1.12
N SER A 214 9.39 -11.09 2.01
CA SER A 214 9.87 -10.59 3.30
C SER A 214 10.96 -9.52 3.17
N ILE A 215 11.87 -9.66 2.19
CA ILE A 215 12.91 -8.64 1.94
C ILE A 215 12.31 -7.38 1.33
N ASP A 216 11.42 -7.52 0.36
CA ASP A 216 10.69 -6.40 -0.24
C ASP A 216 9.96 -5.58 0.82
N GLN A 217 9.22 -6.25 1.72
CA GLN A 217 8.54 -5.60 2.83
C GLN A 217 9.51 -4.95 3.82
N SER A 218 10.58 -5.64 4.20
CA SER A 218 11.58 -5.09 5.13
C SER A 218 12.25 -3.84 4.57
N MET A 219 12.66 -3.88 3.29
CA MET A 219 13.30 -2.76 2.62
C MET A 219 12.34 -1.58 2.40
N SER A 220 11.08 -1.86 2.04
CA SER A 220 10.05 -0.82 1.87
C SER A 220 9.70 -0.15 3.21
N SER A 221 9.56 -0.93 4.29
CA SER A 221 9.29 -0.41 5.63
C SER A 221 10.46 0.39 6.20
N LEU A 222 11.71 0.03 5.87
CA LEU A 222 12.88 0.80 6.28
C LEU A 222 12.94 2.18 5.64
N ILE A 223 12.42 2.33 4.41
CA ILE A 223 12.44 3.60 3.69
C ILE A 223 11.42 4.61 4.22
N ALA A 224 10.27 4.13 4.68
CA ALA A 224 9.20 4.97 5.21
C ALA A 224 9.71 6.01 6.24
N PRO A 225 10.41 5.65 7.33
CA PRO A 225 10.91 6.64 8.30
C PRO A 225 11.91 7.63 7.69
N PHE A 226 12.75 7.24 6.73
CA PHE A 226 13.65 8.19 6.05
C PHE A 226 12.88 9.19 5.18
N GLY A 227 11.82 8.74 4.50
CA GLY A 227 10.93 9.60 3.72
C GLY A 227 10.22 10.63 4.60
N ALA A 228 9.72 10.19 5.75
CA ALA A 228 9.08 11.08 6.72
C ALA A 228 10.07 12.09 7.34
N LEU A 229 11.28 11.64 7.68
CA LEU A 229 12.28 12.51 8.29
C LEU A 229 12.77 13.62 7.35
N ILE A 230 12.79 13.36 6.04
CA ILE A 230 13.13 14.37 5.02
C ILE A 230 11.95 15.31 4.74
N SER A 231 10.71 14.87 4.97
CA SER A 231 9.53 15.72 4.73
C SER A 231 9.31 16.80 5.78
N GLY A 232 9.95 16.71 6.94
CA GLY A 232 9.82 17.67 8.05
C GLY A 232 9.23 17.05 9.29
#